data_AF-A0A2T7SUR3-F1
#
_entry.id   AF-A0A2T7SUR3-F1
#
_cell.length_a   1.000
_cell.length_b   1.000
_cell.length_c   1.000
_cell.angle_alpha   90.00
_cell.angle_beta   90.00
_cell.angle_gamma   90.00
#
_symmetry.space_group_name_H-M   'P 1'
#
loop_
_entity.id
_entity.type
_entity.pdbx_description
1 polymer ?
#
loop_
_entity_poly.entity_id
_entity_poly.type
_entity_poly.pdbx_seq_one_letter_code
_entity_poly.pdbx_strand_id
1 'polypeptide(L)' 'MQLIYKSPEKFEIPERHRYVFDGMDVGDSLFFDDFKLAENARVAAIQFAKRRNPDWKFGIRKMNNGWRIFRMV' A
#
# COMPACT_ATOMS: atom_id res chain seq x y z
N MET A 1 -28.78 -4.26 -30.00
CA MET A 1 -28.24 -3.25 -29.07
C MET A 1 -28.46 -3.77 -27.66
N GLN A 2 -27.42 -4.09 -26.90
CA GLN A 2 -27.55 -4.61 -25.53
C GLN A 2 -27.38 -3.43 -24.56
N LEU A 3 -28.41 -3.15 -23.76
CA LEU A 3 -28.39 -2.06 -22.77
C LEU A 3 -27.80 -2.60 -21.45
N ILE A 4 -26.72 -1.97 -20.97
CA ILE A 4 -26.10 -2.29 -19.67
C ILE A 4 -26.88 -1.53 -18.59
N TYR A 5 -27.53 -2.25 -17.69
CA TYR A 5 -28.19 -1.68 -16.51
C TYR A 5 -27.24 -1.70 -15.31
N LYS A 6 -27.24 -0.61 -14.52
CA LYS A 6 -26.50 -0.59 -13.25
C LYS A 6 -27.09 -1.63 -12.29
N SER A 7 -26.23 -2.47 -11.70
CA SER A 7 -26.64 -3.39 -10.64
C SER A 7 -27.22 -2.59 -9.47
N PRO A 8 -28.37 -3.00 -8.90
CA PRO A 8 -28.96 -2.36 -7.73
C PRO A 8 -28.14 -2.62 -6.45
N GLU A 9 -27.19 -3.56 -6.48
CA GLU A 9 -26.35 -3.89 -5.34
C GLU A 9 -25.32 -2.77 -5.07
N LYS A 10 -25.38 -2.24 -3.85
CA LYS A 10 -24.35 -1.35 -3.32
C LYS A 10 -23.20 -2.23 -2.82
N PHE A 11 -22.13 -2.31 -3.58
CA PHE A 11 -20.88 -2.89 -3.10
C PHE A 11 -20.25 -1.94 -2.08
N GLU A 12 -19.86 -2.46 -0.92
CA GLU A 12 -19.00 -1.72 -0.01
C GLU A 12 -17.66 -1.48 -0.71
N ILE A 13 -17.42 -0.23 -1.09
CA ILE A 13 -16.15 0.17 -1.67
C ILE A 13 -15.15 0.20 -0.52
N PRO A 14 -14.06 -0.58 -0.57
CA PRO A 14 -13.06 -0.56 0.49
C PRO A 14 -12.52 0.85 0.68
N GLU A 15 -12.38 1.27 1.94
CA GLU A 15 -11.77 2.55 2.26
C GLU A 15 -10.37 2.63 1.63
N ARG A 16 -10.12 3.67 0.85
CA ARG A 16 -8.81 3.87 0.23
C ARG A 16 -7.84 4.36 1.28
N HIS A 17 -7.02 3.46 1.81
CA HIS A 17 -5.87 3.85 2.62
C HIS A 17 -4.91 4.69 1.77
N ARG A 18 -4.71 5.96 2.16
CA ARG A 18 -3.63 6.79 1.62
C ARG A 18 -2.39 6.61 2.48
N TYR A 19 -1.38 6.00 1.87
CA TYR A 19 -0.07 5.88 2.49
C TYR A 19 0.77 7.12 2.22
N VAL A 20 1.60 7.50 3.19
CA VAL A 20 2.43 8.71 3.16
C VAL A 20 3.81 8.49 2.50
N PHE A 21 3.88 7.65 1.47
CA PHE A 21 5.16 7.24 0.85
C PHE A 21 6.01 8.41 0.36
N ASP A 22 5.38 9.45 -0.16
CA ASP A 22 6.04 10.63 -0.74
C ASP A 22 6.90 11.40 0.27
N GLY A 23 6.54 11.33 1.55
CA GLY A 23 7.26 12.00 2.65
C GLY A 23 8.18 11.07 3.46
N MET A 24 8.42 9.84 3.00
CA MET A 24 9.32 8.91 3.69
C MET A 24 10.76 9.11 3.23
N ASP A 25 11.69 9.32 4.16
CA ASP A 25 13.13 9.28 3.93
C ASP A 25 13.69 7.85 4.08
N VAL A 26 14.94 7.63 3.64
CA VAL A 26 15.59 6.32 3.78
C VAL A 26 15.70 5.97 5.27
N GLY A 27 15.18 4.80 5.65
CA GLY A 27 15.09 4.35 7.04
C GLY A 27 13.73 4.61 7.70
N ASP A 28 12.91 5.51 7.15
CA ASP A 28 11.53 5.70 7.64
C ASP A 28 10.70 4.45 7.44
N SER A 29 9.74 4.25 8.34
CA SER A 29 8.89 3.06 8.31
C SER A 29 7.47 3.27 8.78
N LEU A 30 6.56 2.52 8.18
CA LEU A 30 5.16 2.39 8.56
C LEU A 30 4.97 1.06 9.29
N PHE A 31 4.29 1.09 10.42
CA PHE A 31 3.99 -0.10 11.23
C PHE A 31 2.58 -0.62 10.95
N PHE A 32 2.45 -1.95 10.92
CA PHE A 32 1.20 -2.68 10.75
C PHE A 32 1.20 -3.87 11.71
N ASP A 33 0.10 -4.08 12.42
CA ASP A 33 -0.09 -5.25 13.30
C ASP A 33 -0.53 -6.50 12.50
N ASP A 34 -1.24 -6.31 11.40
CA ASP A 34 -1.65 -7.36 10.48
C ASP A 34 -0.71 -7.52 9.26
N PHE A 35 -0.37 -8.76 8.92
CA PHE A 35 0.52 -9.07 7.80
C PHE A 35 -0.11 -8.72 6.44
N LYS A 36 -1.41 -8.96 6.27
CA LYS A 36 -2.09 -8.73 4.99
C LYS A 36 -2.15 -7.23 4.68
N LEU A 37 -2.41 -6.40 5.69
CA LEU A 37 -2.33 -4.95 5.57
C LEU A 37 -0.91 -4.48 5.25
N ALA A 38 0.10 -5.04 5.92
CA ALA A 38 1.50 -4.73 5.63
C ALA A 38 1.89 -5.09 4.19
N GLU A 39 1.48 -6.26 3.71
CA GLU A 39 1.81 -6.70 2.35
C GLU A 39 1.08 -5.86 1.29
N ASN A 40 -0.20 -5.52 1.52
CA ASN A 40 -0.95 -4.62 0.65
C ASN A 40 -0.27 -3.25 0.54
N ALA A 41 0.17 -2.69 1.68
CA ALA A 41 0.89 -1.43 1.71
C ALA A 41 2.26 -1.51 1.01
N ARG A 42 2.97 -2.64 1.09
CA ARG A 42 4.26 -2.83 0.42
C ARG A 42 4.08 -2.85 -1.09
N VAL A 43 3.06 -3.56 -1.57
CA VAL A 43 2.70 -3.58 -3.00
C VAL A 43 2.34 -2.16 -3.46
N ALA A 44 1.56 -1.42 -2.67
CA ALA A 44 1.23 -0.03 -2.97
C ALA A 44 2.48 0.86 -3.04
N ALA A 45 3.44 0.69 -2.13
CA ALA A 45 4.71 1.43 -2.11
C ALA A 45 5.56 1.13 -3.35
N ILE A 46 5.63 -0.13 -3.77
CA ILE A 46 6.32 -0.53 -5.01
C ILE A 46 5.67 0.09 -6.24
N GLN A 47 4.33 0.09 -6.31
CA GLN A 47 3.61 0.72 -7.43
C GLN A 47 3.77 2.24 -7.42
N PHE A 48 3.84 2.86 -6.25
CA PHE A 48 4.15 4.27 -6.08
C PHE A 48 5.55 4.59 -6.61
N ALA A 49 6.58 3.85 -6.17
CA ALA A 49 7.96 4.00 -6.63
C ALA A 49 8.06 3.87 -8.16
N LYS A 50 7.47 2.80 -8.73
CA LYS A 50 7.45 2.60 -10.19
C LYS A 50 6.87 3.77 -10.99
N ARG A 51 5.92 4.51 -10.43
CA ARG A 51 5.24 5.62 -11.11
C ARG A 51 5.89 6.97 -10.89
N ARG A 52 6.49 7.20 -9.72
CA ARG A 52 7.00 8.50 -9.31
C ARG A 52 8.52 8.56 -9.16
N ASN A 53 9.12 7.52 -8.57
CA ASN A 53 10.54 7.47 -8.23
C ASN A 53 11.08 6.04 -8.42
N PRO A 54 11.48 5.64 -9.64
CA PRO A 54 11.84 4.25 -9.96
C PRO A 54 13.03 3.71 -9.16
N ASP A 55 13.90 4.59 -8.68
CA ASP A 55 15.08 4.23 -7.88
C ASP A 55 14.72 3.89 -6.43
N TRP A 56 13.54 4.30 -5.96
CA TRP A 56 13.12 4.03 -4.60
C TRP A 56 12.77 2.56 -4.40
N LYS A 57 13.18 2.02 -3.25
CA LYS A 57 12.92 0.63 -2.90
C LYS A 57 12.26 0.54 -1.53
N PHE A 58 11.24 -0.30 -1.43
CA PHE A 58 10.52 -0.54 -0.18
C PHE A 58 10.68 -2.00 0.25
N GLY A 59 11.04 -2.19 1.51
CA GLY A 59 11.18 -3.50 2.16
C GLY A 59 10.04 -3.74 3.15
N ILE A 60 9.91 -4.99 3.59
CA ILE A 60 9.06 -5.38 4.72
C ILE A 60 9.87 -6.20 5.70
N ARG A 61 9.66 -5.98 7.00
CA ARG A 61 10.36 -6.67 8.08
C ARG A 61 9.39 -7.10 9.16
N LYS A 62 9.48 -8.37 9.58
CA LYS A 62 8.77 -8.89 10.75
C LYS A 62 9.40 -8.33 12.04
N MET A 63 8.54 -7.86 12.94
CA MET A 63 8.87 -7.38 14.28
C MET A 63 8.18 -8.26 15.33
N ASN A 64 8.51 -8.08 16.60
CA ASN A 64 7.89 -8.86 17.69
C ASN A 64 6.37 -8.67 17.78
N ASN A 65 5.86 -7.49 17.40
CA ASN A 65 4.47 -7.09 17.53
C ASN A 65 3.78 -6.79 16.19
N GLY A 66 4.39 -7.15 15.06
CA GLY A 66 3.80 -6.83 13.75
C GLY A 66 4.84 -6.75 12.65
N TRP A 67 4.64 -5.83 11.73
CA TRP A 67 5.40 -5.69 10.49
C TRP A 67 5.71 -4.23 10.24
N ARG A 68 6.90 -3.96 9.70
CA ARG A 68 7.29 -2.63 9.24
C ARG A 68 7.57 -2.65 7.77
N ILE A 69 7.05 -1.65 7.07
CA ILE A 69 7.42 -1.33 5.69
C ILE A 69 8.34 -0.14 5.75
N PHE A 70 9.49 -0.21 5.09
CA PHE A 70 10.51 0.82 5.21
C PHE A 70 11.11 1.19 3.86
N ARG A 71 11.49 2.46 3.71
CA ARG A 71 12.21 2.93 2.53
C ARG A 71 13.68 2.54 2.66
N MET A 72 14.15 1.73 1.71
CA MET A 72 15.51 1.19 1.68
C MET A 72 16.48 2.09 0.91
N VAL A 73 15.98 2.74 -0.14
CA VAL A 73 16.68 3.65 -1.05
C VAL A 73 15.66 4.69 -1.53
#